data_AF-A0A3A0FA67-F1
#
_entry.id   AF-A0A3A0FA67-F1
#
_cell.length_a   1.000
_cell.length_b   1.000
_cell.length_c   1.000
_cell.angle_alpha   90.00
_cell.angle_beta   90.00
_cell.angle_gamma   90.00
#
_symmetry.space_group_name_H-M   'P 1'
#
loop_
_entity.id
_entity.type
_entity.pdbx_description
1 polymer ?
#
loop_
_entity_poly.entity_id
_entity_poly.type
_entity_poly.pdbx_seq_one_letter_code
_entity_poly.pdbx_strand_id
1 'polypeptide(L)' 'MTTARTGAEAATAPAAAANPLTELLVGALQALADAGEVDRACRIAGHACAALRHDDPAGWRRFNVLLHRLTRPR' A
#
# COMPACT_ATOMS: atom_id res chain seq x y z
N MET A 1 -19.99 -2.03 -44.85
CA MET A 1 -19.28 -0.80 -44.50
C MET A 1 -18.90 -0.90 -43.02
N THR A 2 -17.60 -0.79 -42.76
CA THR A 2 -16.84 -1.36 -41.63
C THR A 2 -16.78 -0.43 -40.41
N THR A 3 -16.95 -1.03 -39.22
CA THR A 3 -16.50 -0.71 -37.84
C THR A 3 -16.28 0.74 -37.37
N ALA A 4 -16.72 1.04 -36.14
CA ALA A 4 -15.81 1.52 -35.09
C ALA A 4 -16.40 1.24 -33.69
N ARG A 5 -15.84 0.23 -33.02
CA ARG A 5 -16.02 0.00 -31.59
C ARG A 5 -14.95 0.87 -30.92
N THR A 6 -15.34 2.01 -30.36
CA THR A 6 -14.42 2.87 -29.61
C THR A 6 -13.99 2.12 -28.36
N GLY A 7 -12.81 1.51 -28.41
CA GLY A 7 -12.12 1.03 -27.23
C GLY A 7 -11.77 2.23 -26.37
N ALA A 8 -12.37 2.30 -25.19
CA ALA A 8 -11.83 3.11 -24.12
C ALA A 8 -10.51 2.48 -23.71
N GLU A 9 -9.41 2.91 -24.33
CA GLU A 9 -8.08 2.75 -23.78
C GLU A 9 -8.09 3.43 -22.41
N ALA A 10 -8.27 2.63 -21.37
CA ALA A 10 -7.92 3.01 -20.03
C ALA A 10 -6.41 3.28 -20.04
N ALA A 11 -6.07 4.54 -20.27
CA ALA A 11 -4.72 5.06 -20.09
C ALA A 11 -4.28 4.60 -18.69
N THR A 12 -3.42 3.58 -18.67
CA THR A 12 -2.77 3.14 -17.45
C THR A 12 -1.84 4.28 -17.10
N ALA A 13 -2.34 5.19 -16.27
CA ALA A 13 -1.52 6.22 -15.67
C ALA A 13 -0.29 5.52 -15.08
N PRO A 14 0.93 6.04 -15.32
CA PRO A 14 2.13 5.44 -14.75
C PRO A 14 1.90 5.37 -13.25
N ALA A 15 1.85 4.15 -12.71
CA ALA A 15 1.72 3.93 -11.28
C ALA A 15 2.79 4.79 -10.63
N ALA A 16 2.37 5.83 -9.90
CA ALA A 16 3.26 6.80 -9.28
C ALA A 16 4.41 6.03 -8.64
N ALA A 17 5.64 6.30 -9.12
CA ALA A 17 6.81 5.52 -8.79
C ALA A 17 6.84 5.28 -7.28
N ALA A 18 6.90 4.01 -6.88
CA ALA A 18 6.86 3.61 -5.49
C ALA A 18 7.91 4.39 -4.69
N ASN A 19 7.49 5.10 -3.64
CA ASN A 19 8.43 5.75 -2.74
C ASN A 19 9.30 4.64 -2.11
N PRO A 20 10.63 4.61 -2.36
CA PRO A 20 11.48 3.51 -1.92
C PRO A 20 11.55 3.41 -0.39
N LEU A 21 11.39 4.52 0.33
CA LEU A 21 11.32 4.51 1.80
C LEU A 21 10.03 3.86 2.31
N THR A 22 8.91 4.06 1.60
CA THR A 22 7.65 3.40 1.94
C THR A 22 7.79 1.88 1.80
N GLU A 23 8.38 1.40 0.70
CA GLU A 23 8.58 -0.03 0.47
C GLU A 23 9.54 -0.64 1.50
N LEU A 24 10.64 0.06 1.81
CA LEU A 24 11.57 -0.35 2.85
C LEU A 24 10.87 -0.49 4.21
N LEU A 25 10.05 0.49 4.58
CA LEU A 25 9.32 0.47 5.85
C LEU A 25 8.26 -0.65 5.87
N VAL A 26 7.54 -0.87 4.78
CA VAL A 26 6.61 -2.01 4.65
C VAL A 26 7.33 -3.34 4.87
N GLY A 27 8.51 -3.52 4.25
CA GLY A 27 9.34 -4.71 4.44
C GLY A 27 9.78 -4.90 5.90
N ALA A 28 10.22 -3.82 6.56
CA ALA A 28 10.62 -3.86 7.97
C ALA A 28 9.46 -4.22 8.91
N LEU A 29 8.27 -3.68 8.66
CA LEU A 29 7.08 -3.99 9.45
C LEU A 29 6.60 -5.44 9.24
N GLN A 30 6.72 -5.96 8.01
CA GLN A 30 6.46 -7.36 7.72
C GLN A 30 7.43 -8.27 8.49
N ALA A 31 8.73 -7.95 8.50
CA ALA A 31 9.73 -8.70 9.25
C ALA A 31 9.47 -8.70 10.76
N LEU A 32 9.02 -7.57 11.33
CA LEU A 32 8.58 -7.51 12.73
C LEU A 32 7.40 -8.44 13.00
N ALA A 33 6.38 -8.40 12.16
CA ALA A 33 5.22 -9.27 12.31
C ALA A 33 5.60 -10.75 12.20
N ASP A 34 6.51 -11.10 11.30
CA ASP A 34 7.00 -12.48 11.15
C ASP A 34 7.89 -12.92 12.32
N ALA A 35 8.50 -11.98 13.05
CA ALA A 35 9.20 -12.22 14.32
C ALA A 35 8.26 -12.33 15.54
N GLY A 36 6.94 -12.28 15.35
CA GLY A 36 5.94 -12.33 16.42
C GLY A 36 5.55 -10.98 17.01
N GLU A 37 6.17 -9.88 16.56
CA GLU A 37 5.91 -8.51 17.03
C GLU A 37 4.76 -7.85 16.27
N VAL A 38 3.66 -8.58 16.03
CA VAL A 38 2.53 -8.15 15.19
C VAL A 38 1.87 -6.88 15.72
N ASP A 39 1.64 -6.79 17.04
CA ASP A 39 1.05 -5.58 17.64
C ASP A 39 1.91 -4.34 17.45
N ARG A 40 3.24 -4.49 17.56
CA ARG A 40 4.19 -3.40 17.32
C ARG A 40 4.18 -2.99 15.85
N ALA A 41 4.19 -3.94 14.93
CA ALA A 41 4.09 -3.67 13.50
C ALA A 41 2.79 -2.92 13.14
N CYS A 42 1.65 -3.36 13.69
CA CYS A 42 0.35 -2.73 13.49
C CYS A 42 0.33 -1.28 14.01
N ARG A 43 0.85 -1.01 15.21
CA ARG A 43 0.91 0.36 15.74
C ARG A 43 1.72 1.29 14.84
N ILE A 44 2.91 0.86 14.41
CA ILE A 44 3.77 1.68 13.53
C ILE A 44 3.10 1.90 12.16
N ALA A 45 2.48 0.86 11.57
CA ALA A 45 1.74 0.98 10.32
C ALA A 45 0.56 1.97 10.45
N GLY A 46 -0.15 1.96 11.59
CA GLY A 46 -1.22 2.92 11.89
C GLY A 46 -0.72 4.37 11.94
N HIS A 47 0.44 4.61 12.57
CA HIS A 47 1.07 5.93 12.56
C HIS A 47 1.46 6.38 11.16
N ALA A 48 2.01 5.49 10.33
CA ALA A 48 2.37 5.81 8.94
C ALA A 48 1.11 6.14 8.11
N CYS A 49 0.02 5.40 8.28
CA CYS A 49 -1.28 5.75 7.69
C CYS A 49 -1.74 7.14 8.10
N ALA A 50 -1.70 7.46 9.40
CA ALA A 50 -2.10 8.77 9.88
C ALA A 50 -1.25 9.89 9.26
N ALA A 51 0.07 9.70 9.13
CA ALA A 51 0.97 10.68 8.56
C ALA A 51 0.72 10.93 7.06
N LEU A 52 0.39 9.90 6.29
CA LEU A 52 0.35 9.98 4.82
C LEU A 52 -1.06 10.21 4.25
N ARG A 53 -2.13 10.13 5.06
CA ARG A 53 -3.53 10.13 4.58
C ARG A 53 -3.94 11.37 3.76
N HIS A 54 -3.20 12.47 3.85
CA HIS A 54 -3.51 13.71 3.11
C HIS A 54 -2.48 14.02 2.01
N ASP A 55 -1.21 13.71 2.23
CA ASP A 55 -0.11 14.15 1.37
C ASP A 55 0.37 13.08 0.37
N ASP A 56 0.22 11.79 0.72
CA ASP A 56 0.64 10.67 -0.12
C ASP A 56 -0.38 9.53 -0.09
N PRO A 57 -1.42 9.59 -0.94
CA PRO A 57 -2.44 8.54 -1.03
C PRO A 57 -1.88 7.17 -1.44
N ALA A 58 -0.79 7.13 -2.21
CA ALA A 58 -0.17 5.89 -2.65
C ALA A 58 0.60 5.22 -1.51
N GLY A 59 1.35 6.00 -0.73
CA GLY A 59 2.01 5.54 0.49
C GLY A 59 1.01 5.11 1.56
N TRP A 60 -0.03 5.92 1.81
CA TRP A 60 -1.14 5.57 2.70
C TRP A 60 -1.76 4.21 2.36
N ARG A 61 -2.07 3.98 1.07
CA ARG A 61 -2.71 2.74 0.63
C ARG A 61 -1.87 1.51 0.94
N ARG A 62 -0.55 1.60 0.82
CA ARG A 62 0.37 0.48 1.11
C ARG A 62 0.33 0.07 2.58
N PHE A 63 0.46 1.03 3.49
CA PHE A 63 0.38 0.74 4.93
C PHE A 63 -1.01 0.23 5.33
N ASN A 64 -2.06 0.75 4.70
CA ASN A 64 -3.42 0.28 4.96
C ASN A 64 -3.63 -1.18 4.50
N VAL A 65 -3.11 -1.55 3.33
CA VAL A 65 -3.13 -2.95 2.86
C VAL A 65 -2.33 -3.85 3.81
N LEU A 66 -1.15 -3.41 4.26
CA LEU A 66 -0.36 -4.16 5.24
C LEU A 66 -1.15 -4.39 6.54
N LEU A 67 -1.79 -3.36 7.10
CA LEU A 67 -2.62 -3.48 8.30
C LEU A 67 -3.73 -4.53 8.16
N HIS A 68 -4.46 -4.49 7.04
CA HIS A 68 -5.50 -5.49 6.77
C HIS A 68 -4.96 -6.91 6.65
N ARG A 69 -3.72 -7.06 6.15
CA ARG A 69 -3.06 -8.37 6.09
C ARG A 69 -2.64 -8.85 7.48
N LEU A 70 -2.06 -7.97 8.30
CA LEU A 70 -1.55 -8.33 9.64
C LEU A 70 -2.65 -8.63 10.65
N THR A 71 -3.82 -8.01 10.48
CA THR A 71 -4.98 -8.18 11.37
C THR A 71 -5.91 -9.32 10.97
N ARG A 72 -5.70 -9.94 9.81
CA ARG A 72 -6.45 -11.13 9.42
C ARG A 72 -5.96 -12.31 10.27
N PRO A 73 -6.88 -13.07 10.91
CA PRO A 73 -6.51 -14.31 11.57
C PRO A 73 -5.87 -15.25 10.55
N ARG A 74 -4.75 -15.86 10.95
CA ARG A 74 -4.00 -16.81 10.12
C ARG A 74 -4.63 -18.19 10.14
#